data_AF-A0A959ED81-F1
#
_entry.id   AF-A0A959ED81-F1
#
_cell.length_a   1.000
_cell.length_b   1.000
_cell.length_c   1.000
_cell.angle_alpha   90.00
_cell.angle_beta   90.00
_cell.angle_gamma   90.00
#
_symmetry.space_group_name_H-M   'P 1'
#
loop_
_entity.id
_entity.type
_entity.pdbx_description
1 polymer ?
#
loop_
_entity_poly.entity_id
_entity_poly.type
_entity_poly.pdbx_seq_one_letter_code
_entity_poly.pdbx_strand_id
1 'polypeptide(L)'
;MKKEHTLIILSILAFLYCLARAVGLSMTHDESATVLEFASRPFWKVVTNDPGRANNHLLNTLLIQFFTLFGNNKFLIRLPNLLAGGLFLYFSYRLVRAIATGWWEQLLAFSLLVFNPYLLEFFSLARGYGLGMGFMVGSLYFLHRFREARQLRPLAWSMGLAVLACYSNLTMLTYFVALIVVANLLMLLPVKEINRRRWLRANLTILFFSLVLFALIFAPLSALIREGELYYGGTRGVLPNTF
;
A
#
# COMPACT_ATOMS: atom_id res chain seq x y z
N MET A 1 32.45 -5.64 -3.14
CA MET A 1 32.07 -5.17 -4.48
C MET A 1 30.99 -6.00 -5.19
N LYS A 2 31.18 -7.28 -5.57
CA LYS A 2 30.15 -8.04 -6.34
C LYS A 2 28.82 -8.29 -5.60
N LYS A 3 28.84 -8.49 -4.28
CA LYS A 3 27.64 -8.82 -3.47
C LYS A 3 26.69 -7.63 -3.23
N GLU A 4 27.22 -6.42 -3.11
CA GLU A 4 26.41 -5.24 -2.75
C GLU A 4 25.48 -4.80 -3.88
N HIS A 5 25.86 -5.07 -5.14
CA HIS A 5 25.08 -4.69 -6.31
C HIS A 5 23.99 -5.72 -6.66
N THR A 6 24.05 -6.93 -6.10
CA THR A 6 23.14 -8.02 -6.46
C THR A 6 21.67 -7.67 -6.19
N LEU A 7 21.33 -7.10 -5.02
CA LEU A 7 19.93 -6.72 -4.74
C LEU A 7 19.43 -5.60 -5.66
N ILE A 8 20.32 -4.69 -6.07
CA ILE A 8 20.00 -3.62 -7.02
C ILE A 8 19.73 -4.23 -8.40
N ILE A 9 20.58 -5.16 -8.84
CA ILE A 9 20.38 -5.89 -10.10
C ILE A 9 19.04 -6.66 -10.06
N LEU A 10 18.75 -7.37 -8.98
CA LEU A 10 17.48 -8.08 -8.80
C LEU A 10 16.28 -7.12 -8.82
N SER A 11 16.41 -5.94 -8.23
CA SER A 11 15.38 -4.89 -8.27
C SER A 11 15.15 -4.41 -9.71
N ILE A 12 16.23 -4.14 -10.45
CA ILE A 12 16.13 -3.71 -11.85
C ILE A 12 15.46 -4.80 -12.70
N LEU A 13 15.86 -6.07 -12.54
CA LEU A 13 15.26 -7.19 -13.26
C LEU A 13 13.77 -7.36 -12.93
N ALA A 14 13.40 -7.27 -11.64
CA ALA A 14 11.99 -7.32 -11.23
C ALA A 14 11.18 -6.16 -11.81
N PHE A 15 11.74 -4.94 -11.83
CA PHE A 15 11.08 -3.78 -12.41
C PHE A 15 10.92 -3.93 -13.93
N LEU A 16 11.97 -4.36 -14.64
CA LEU A 16 11.92 -4.60 -16.09
C LEU A 16 10.91 -5.69 -16.44
N TYR A 17 10.79 -6.74 -15.62
CA TYR A 17 9.74 -7.74 -15.75
C TYR A 17 8.34 -7.11 -15.62
N CYS A 18 8.11 -6.30 -14.57
CA CYS A 18 6.83 -5.63 -14.37
C CYS A 18 6.49 -4.68 -15.54
N LEU A 19 7.48 -3.95 -16.03
CA LEU A 19 7.37 -3.04 -17.18
C LEU A 19 7.01 -3.81 -18.46
N ALA A 20 7.74 -4.89 -18.76
CA ALA A 20 7.49 -5.73 -19.92
C ALA A 20 6.07 -6.31 -19.89
N ARG A 21 5.59 -6.81 -18.74
CA ARG A 21 4.19 -7.25 -18.59
C ARG A 21 3.21 -6.10 -18.78
N ALA A 22 3.44 -4.95 -18.16
CA ALA A 22 2.52 -3.81 -18.26
C ALA A 22 2.31 -3.34 -19.70
N VAL A 23 3.35 -3.42 -20.54
CA VAL A 23 3.27 -3.10 -21.97
C VAL A 23 2.63 -4.24 -22.77
N GLY A 24 3.05 -5.48 -22.53
CA GLY A 24 2.67 -6.65 -23.33
C GLY A 24 1.25 -7.18 -23.08
N LEU A 25 0.70 -6.99 -21.88
CA LEU A 25 -0.61 -7.54 -21.54
C LEU A 25 -1.77 -6.79 -22.21
N SER A 26 -2.80 -7.55 -22.56
CA SER A 26 -4.14 -7.02 -22.82
C SER A 26 -4.75 -6.42 -21.55
N MET A 27 -5.73 -5.53 -21.70
CA MET A 27 -6.48 -5.00 -20.55
C MET A 27 -7.29 -6.13 -19.92
N THR A 28 -7.24 -6.22 -18.60
CA THR A 28 -8.07 -7.14 -17.84
C THR A 28 -9.48 -6.56 -17.67
N HIS A 29 -10.43 -7.41 -17.28
CA HIS A 29 -11.80 -7.00 -16.96
C HIS A 29 -11.83 -5.86 -15.92
N ASP A 30 -11.13 -6.03 -14.80
CA ASP A 30 -11.17 -5.08 -13.68
C ASP A 30 -10.48 -3.74 -14.00
N GLU A 31 -9.42 -3.76 -14.81
CA GLU A 31 -8.80 -2.54 -15.33
C GLU A 31 -9.77 -1.79 -16.25
N SER A 32 -10.48 -2.53 -17.12
CA SER A 32 -11.45 -1.93 -18.04
C SER A 32 -12.63 -1.33 -17.27
N ALA A 33 -13.16 -2.05 -16.29
CA ALA A 33 -14.19 -1.53 -15.38
C ALA A 33 -13.69 -0.28 -14.63
N THR A 34 -12.45 -0.27 -14.14
CA THR A 34 -11.85 0.90 -13.48
C THR A 34 -11.90 2.15 -14.39
N VAL A 35 -11.49 1.99 -15.64
CA VAL A 35 -11.41 3.10 -16.60
C VAL A 35 -12.80 3.56 -17.05
N LEU A 36 -13.65 2.62 -17.49
CA LEU A 36 -14.94 2.92 -18.10
C LEU A 36 -15.97 3.36 -17.07
N GLU A 37 -15.97 2.76 -15.88
CA GLU A 37 -16.99 3.01 -14.87
C GLU A 37 -16.60 4.07 -13.86
N PHE A 38 -15.31 4.32 -13.61
CA PHE A 38 -14.88 5.28 -12.57
C PHE A 38 -14.00 6.39 -13.10
N ALA A 39 -12.88 6.08 -13.77
CA ALA A 39 -11.95 7.11 -14.22
C ALA A 39 -12.55 8.07 -15.27
N SER A 40 -13.58 7.63 -16.00
CA SER A 40 -14.35 8.47 -16.92
C SER A 40 -15.29 9.48 -16.23
N ARG A 41 -15.53 9.35 -14.92
CA ARG A 41 -16.50 10.17 -14.17
C ARG A 41 -15.88 11.45 -13.58
N PRO A 42 -16.70 12.44 -13.21
CA PRO A 42 -16.21 13.60 -12.48
C PRO A 42 -15.47 13.21 -11.20
N PHE A 43 -14.40 13.95 -10.88
CA PHE A 43 -13.54 13.73 -9.71
C PHE A 43 -14.32 13.42 -8.41
N TRP A 44 -15.37 14.20 -8.13
CA TRP A 44 -16.16 14.03 -6.90
C TRP A 44 -16.83 12.67 -6.82
N LYS A 45 -17.34 12.11 -7.94
CA LYS A 45 -17.95 10.78 -7.96
C LYS A 45 -16.92 9.67 -7.71
N VAL A 46 -15.67 9.88 -8.11
CA VAL A 46 -14.58 8.95 -7.80
C VAL A 46 -14.29 8.97 -6.31
N VAL A 47 -14.08 10.16 -5.73
CA VAL A 47 -13.72 10.33 -4.31
C VAL A 47 -14.84 9.84 -3.38
N THR A 48 -16.10 10.10 -3.71
CA THR A 48 -17.24 9.63 -2.92
C THR A 48 -17.64 8.18 -3.22
N ASN A 49 -17.00 7.54 -4.20
CA ASN A 49 -17.36 6.24 -4.74
C ASN A 49 -18.86 6.12 -5.05
N ASP A 50 -19.37 6.93 -5.98
CA ASP A 50 -20.80 6.98 -6.32
C ASP A 50 -21.08 6.55 -7.79
N PRO A 51 -21.73 5.37 -8.02
CA PRO A 51 -22.26 4.44 -7.02
C PRO A 51 -21.14 3.66 -6.33
N GLY A 52 -21.43 3.18 -5.12
CA GLY A 52 -20.49 2.39 -4.34
C GLY A 52 -20.19 1.08 -5.04
N ARG A 53 -18.93 0.86 -5.41
CA ARG A 53 -18.46 -0.41 -5.98
C ARG A 53 -17.07 -0.75 -5.46
N ALA A 54 -16.84 -2.03 -5.14
CA ALA A 54 -15.57 -2.48 -4.57
C ALA A 54 -14.37 -2.32 -5.52
N ASN A 55 -14.63 -2.32 -6.84
CA ASN A 55 -13.58 -2.18 -7.85
C ASN A 55 -12.97 -0.76 -7.92
N ASN A 56 -13.62 0.25 -7.33
CA ASN A 56 -13.07 1.61 -7.29
C ASN A 56 -11.97 1.75 -6.23
N HIS A 57 -10.74 1.52 -6.67
CA HIS A 57 -9.55 1.80 -5.88
C HIS A 57 -9.24 3.31 -5.93
N LEU A 58 -9.76 4.09 -4.98
CA LEU A 58 -9.80 5.56 -5.00
C LEU A 58 -8.51 6.23 -5.48
N LEU A 59 -7.37 6.01 -4.81
CA LEU A 59 -6.11 6.64 -5.22
C LEU A 59 -5.65 6.18 -6.61
N ASN A 60 -5.83 4.90 -6.93
CA ASN A 60 -5.49 4.34 -8.23
C ASN A 60 -6.32 4.99 -9.34
N THR A 61 -7.64 5.07 -9.16
CA THR A 61 -8.55 5.70 -10.13
C THR A 61 -8.19 7.17 -10.34
N LEU A 62 -7.93 7.92 -9.26
CA LEU A 62 -7.54 9.34 -9.36
C LEU A 62 -6.21 9.52 -10.09
N LEU A 63 -5.23 8.65 -9.85
CA LEU A 63 -3.97 8.69 -10.58
C LEU A 63 -4.16 8.31 -12.05
N ILE A 64 -5.02 7.33 -12.36
CA ILE A 64 -5.38 7.02 -13.75
C ILE A 64 -5.98 8.25 -14.43
N GLN A 65 -6.94 8.92 -13.79
CA GLN A 65 -7.53 10.16 -14.33
C GLN A 65 -6.45 11.18 -14.66
N PHE A 66 -5.54 11.43 -13.72
CA PHE A 66 -4.42 12.36 -13.91
C PHE A 66 -3.53 11.95 -15.10
N PHE A 67 -3.09 10.69 -15.18
CA PHE A 67 -2.19 10.26 -16.25
C PHE A 67 -2.88 10.20 -17.62
N THR A 68 -4.20 9.95 -17.66
CA THR A 68 -4.95 9.98 -18.92
C THR A 68 -5.07 11.37 -19.55
N LEU A 69 -4.77 12.44 -18.80
CA LEU A 69 -4.64 13.80 -19.35
C LEU A 69 -3.49 13.90 -20.36
N PHE A 70 -2.47 13.04 -20.26
CA PHE A 70 -1.31 13.00 -21.16
C PHE A 70 -1.48 12.00 -22.31
N GLY A 71 -2.61 11.30 -22.37
CA GLY A 71 -2.92 10.33 -23.41
C GLY A 71 -3.74 9.15 -22.88
N ASN A 72 -4.56 8.56 -23.75
CA ASN A 72 -5.41 7.43 -23.38
C ASN A 72 -4.85 6.13 -23.96
N ASN A 73 -3.92 5.49 -23.24
CA ASN A 73 -3.37 4.20 -23.63
C ASN A 73 -3.13 3.29 -22.41
N LYS A 74 -3.04 1.99 -22.67
CA LYS A 74 -2.87 0.94 -21.63
C LYS A 74 -1.68 1.21 -20.71
N PHE A 75 -0.59 1.75 -21.26
CA PHE A 75 0.62 2.01 -20.50
C PHE A 75 0.43 3.16 -19.50
N LEU A 76 -0.16 4.29 -19.91
CA LEU A 76 -0.43 5.42 -19.02
C LEU A 76 -1.42 5.07 -17.91
N ILE A 77 -2.39 4.22 -18.20
CA ILE A 77 -3.34 3.70 -17.19
C ILE A 77 -2.62 2.82 -16.14
N ARG A 78 -1.58 2.07 -16.53
CA ARG A 78 -0.78 1.20 -15.64
C ARG A 78 0.38 1.92 -14.96
N LEU A 79 0.77 3.09 -15.45
CA LEU A 79 1.92 3.85 -14.96
C LEU A 79 1.90 4.12 -13.44
N PRO A 80 0.75 4.44 -12.79
CA PRO A 80 0.70 4.57 -11.33
C PRO A 80 1.24 3.34 -10.60
N ASN A 81 0.87 2.13 -11.03
CA ASN A 81 1.29 0.89 -10.38
C ASN A 81 2.72 0.51 -10.75
N LEU A 82 3.21 0.85 -11.94
CA LEU A 82 4.62 0.71 -12.27
C LEU A 82 5.49 1.59 -11.37
N LEU A 83 5.11 2.86 -11.17
CA LEU A 83 5.80 3.76 -10.25
C LEU A 83 5.75 3.23 -8.81
N ALA A 84 4.61 2.68 -8.39
CA ALA A 84 4.48 1.99 -7.11
C ALA A 84 5.39 0.77 -6.99
N GLY A 85 5.60 0.02 -8.08
CA GLY A 85 6.56 -1.08 -8.15
C GLY A 85 7.99 -0.61 -7.92
N GLY A 86 8.39 0.51 -8.53
CA GLY A 86 9.68 1.15 -8.25
C GLY A 86 9.82 1.55 -6.77
N LEU A 87 8.77 2.15 -6.20
CA LEU A 87 8.71 2.51 -4.78
C LEU A 87 8.82 1.29 -3.86
N PHE A 88 8.09 0.24 -4.17
CA PHE A 88 8.09 -1.04 -3.47
C PHE A 88 9.49 -1.66 -3.46
N LEU A 89 10.15 -1.74 -4.62
CA LEU A 89 11.49 -2.31 -4.74
C LEU A 89 12.52 -1.48 -3.96
N TYR A 90 12.44 -0.14 -4.08
CA TYR A 90 13.31 0.77 -3.33
C TYR A 90 13.17 0.58 -1.82
N PHE A 91 11.95 0.59 -1.29
CA PHE A 91 11.75 0.42 0.15
C PHE A 91 12.00 -1.01 0.61
N SER A 92 11.77 -2.03 -0.23
CA SER A 92 12.14 -3.41 0.06
C SER A 92 13.66 -3.54 0.24
N TYR A 93 14.44 -2.97 -0.69
CA TYR A 93 15.89 -2.91 -0.56
C TYR A 93 16.32 -2.20 0.73
N ARG A 94 15.75 -1.02 1.00
CA ARG A 94 16.08 -0.22 2.20
C ARG A 94 15.71 -0.90 3.50
N LEU A 95 14.56 -1.58 3.55
CA LEU A 95 14.06 -2.30 4.72
C LEU A 95 14.91 -3.53 5.00
N VAL A 96 15.20 -4.33 3.99
CA VAL A 96 16.07 -5.52 4.13
C VAL A 96 17.47 -5.10 4.60
N ARG A 97 18.05 -4.04 4.04
CA ARG A 97 19.35 -3.52 4.46
C ARG A 97 19.37 -2.95 5.88
N ALA A 98 18.22 -2.53 6.40
CA ALA A 98 18.11 -2.01 7.77
C ALA A 98 17.92 -3.14 8.80
N ILE A 99 17.29 -4.26 8.41
CA ILE A 99 16.93 -5.34 9.34
C ILE A 99 17.93 -6.50 9.31
N ALA A 100 18.37 -6.92 8.12
CA ALA A 100 19.19 -8.11 7.95
C ALA A 100 20.69 -7.76 7.92
N THR A 101 21.48 -8.51 8.68
CA THR A 101 22.93 -8.23 8.83
C THR A 101 23.79 -9.09 7.92
N GLY A 102 23.41 -10.36 7.72
CA GLY A 102 24.12 -11.30 6.86
C GLY A 102 23.79 -11.13 5.38
N TRP A 103 24.76 -11.40 4.51
CA TRP A 103 24.55 -11.41 3.05
C TRP A 103 23.42 -12.37 2.63
N TRP A 104 23.43 -13.59 3.16
CA TRP A 104 22.41 -14.59 2.82
C TRP A 104 21.04 -14.26 3.40
N GLU A 105 20.98 -13.68 4.61
CA GLU A 105 19.74 -13.16 5.19
C GLU A 105 19.14 -12.07 4.30
N GLN A 106 19.96 -11.12 3.85
CA GLN A 106 19.52 -10.05 2.94
C GLN A 106 19.01 -10.62 1.62
N LEU A 107 19.74 -11.57 1.03
CA LEU A 107 19.34 -12.19 -0.23
C LEU A 107 18.02 -12.97 -0.08
N LEU A 108 17.89 -13.78 0.97
CA LEU A 108 16.70 -14.58 1.24
C LEU A 108 15.50 -13.69 1.55
N ALA A 109 15.64 -12.73 2.46
CA ALA A 109 14.56 -11.82 2.84
C ALA A 109 14.10 -10.97 1.64
N PHE A 110 15.04 -10.42 0.85
CA PHE A 110 14.70 -9.68 -0.35
C PHE A 110 13.99 -10.56 -1.38
N SER A 111 14.47 -11.79 -1.58
CA SER A 111 13.88 -12.70 -2.56
C SER A 111 12.46 -13.12 -2.17
N LEU A 112 12.23 -13.45 -0.90
CA LEU A 112 10.90 -13.78 -0.38
C LEU A 112 9.93 -12.60 -0.47
N LEU A 113 10.43 -11.38 -0.23
CA LEU A 113 9.61 -10.16 -0.29
C LEU A 113 9.26 -9.78 -1.73
N VAL A 114 10.20 -9.88 -2.67
CA VAL A 114 10.06 -9.33 -4.03
C VAL A 114 9.60 -10.37 -5.04
N PHE A 115 10.12 -11.60 -5.01
CA PHE A 115 9.86 -12.61 -6.05
C PHE A 115 8.63 -13.48 -5.76
N ASN A 116 7.62 -12.92 -5.09
CA ASN A 116 6.29 -13.51 -5.08
C ASN A 116 5.60 -13.18 -6.43
N PRO A 117 5.28 -14.19 -7.27
CA PRO A 117 4.75 -13.94 -8.61
C PRO A 117 3.44 -13.15 -8.56
N TYR A 118 2.50 -13.53 -7.69
CA TYR A 118 1.21 -12.85 -7.54
C TYR A 118 1.37 -11.37 -7.16
N LEU A 119 2.33 -11.07 -6.29
CA LEU A 119 2.61 -9.70 -5.89
C LEU A 119 3.15 -8.88 -7.07
N LEU A 120 4.11 -9.43 -7.81
CA LEU A 120 4.72 -8.73 -8.95
C LEU A 120 3.71 -8.42 -10.05
N GLU A 121 2.74 -9.30 -10.28
CA GLU A 121 1.69 -9.07 -11.27
C GLU A 121 0.87 -7.81 -11.00
N PHE A 122 0.60 -7.49 -9.74
CA PHE A 122 -0.19 -6.30 -9.39
C PHE A 122 0.52 -4.98 -9.71
N PHE A 123 1.84 -4.96 -9.83
CA PHE A 123 2.57 -3.76 -10.29
C PHE A 123 2.44 -3.53 -11.80
N SER A 124 2.06 -4.57 -12.56
CA SER A 124 1.83 -4.49 -14.01
C SER A 124 0.37 -4.20 -14.37
N LEU A 125 -0.55 -4.19 -13.41
CA LEU A 125 -1.98 -3.99 -13.62
C LEU A 125 -2.43 -2.66 -13.03
N ALA A 126 -3.42 -2.01 -13.64
CA ALA A 126 -3.96 -0.73 -13.17
C ALA A 126 -4.97 -0.89 -12.02
N ARG A 127 -4.54 -1.51 -10.92
CA ARG A 127 -5.37 -1.79 -9.72
C ARG A 127 -4.72 -1.25 -8.45
N GLY A 128 -5.52 -0.97 -7.42
CA GLY A 128 -5.03 -0.37 -6.17
C GLY A 128 -4.06 -1.21 -5.33
N TYR A 129 -3.90 -2.51 -5.63
CA TYR A 129 -3.04 -3.42 -4.87
C TYR A 129 -1.55 -3.05 -4.95
N GLY A 130 -1.03 -2.71 -6.15
CA GLY A 130 0.38 -2.37 -6.32
C GLY A 130 0.76 -1.11 -5.54
N LEU A 131 -0.03 -0.04 -5.69
CA LEU A 131 0.07 1.18 -4.88
C LEU A 131 0.02 0.88 -3.38
N GLY A 132 -0.97 0.10 -2.94
CA GLY A 132 -1.12 -0.31 -1.53
C GLY A 132 0.14 -0.97 -0.98
N MET A 133 0.70 -1.93 -1.71
CA MET A 133 1.91 -2.67 -1.31
C MET A 133 3.16 -1.79 -1.28
N GLY A 134 3.34 -0.91 -2.27
CA GLY A 134 4.47 0.03 -2.31
C GLY A 134 4.46 0.98 -1.11
N PHE A 135 3.30 1.55 -0.79
CA PHE A 135 3.15 2.41 0.39
C PHE A 135 3.25 1.63 1.70
N MET A 136 2.74 0.39 1.76
CA MET A 136 2.87 -0.48 2.94
C MET A 136 4.34 -0.76 3.29
N VAL A 137 5.17 -1.16 2.32
CA VAL A 137 6.60 -1.44 2.60
C VAL A 137 7.35 -0.15 2.97
N GLY A 138 7.04 0.98 2.35
CA GLY A 138 7.56 2.27 2.77
C GLY A 138 7.15 2.63 4.21
N SER A 139 5.90 2.37 4.57
CA SER A 139 5.37 2.56 5.92
C SER A 139 6.12 1.71 6.95
N LEU A 140 6.38 0.43 6.65
CA LEU A 140 7.18 -0.47 7.49
C LEU A 140 8.63 0.00 7.63
N TYR A 141 9.25 0.48 6.55
CA TYR A 141 10.60 1.07 6.59
C TYR A 141 10.68 2.23 7.58
N PHE A 142 9.73 3.17 7.50
CA PHE A 142 9.73 4.31 8.42
C PHE A 142 9.34 3.94 9.85
N LEU A 143 8.53 2.89 10.07
CA LEU A 143 8.28 2.34 11.39
C LEU A 143 9.57 1.77 12.01
N HIS A 144 10.35 1.03 11.22
CA HIS A 144 11.64 0.53 11.66
C HIS A 144 12.57 1.71 12.04
N ARG A 145 12.62 2.76 11.21
CA ARG A 145 13.37 3.99 11.53
C ARG A 145 12.84 4.72 12.76
N PHE A 146 11.54 4.66 13.05
CA PHE A 146 10.96 5.21 14.27
C PHE A 146 11.43 4.48 15.53
N ARG A 147 11.61 3.16 15.45
CA ARG A 147 12.17 2.36 16.53
C ARG A 147 13.60 2.78 16.86
N GLU A 148 14.43 2.98 15.84
CA GLU A 148 15.83 3.40 16.01
C GLU A 148 15.96 4.87 16.43
N ALA A 149 15.11 5.74 15.88
CA ALA A 149 15.18 7.17 16.13
C ALA A 149 14.55 7.54 17.49
N ARG A 150 15.05 8.62 18.09
CA ARG A 150 14.40 9.29 19.24
C ARG A 150 13.33 10.30 18.83
N GLN A 151 13.09 10.46 17.53
CA GLN A 151 12.20 11.47 16.96
C GLN A 151 10.89 10.85 16.47
N LEU A 152 9.83 11.65 16.40
CA LEU A 152 8.50 11.22 15.92
C LEU A 152 8.33 11.36 14.40
N ARG A 153 9.24 12.07 13.71
CA ARG A 153 9.16 12.29 12.26
C ARG A 153 9.03 10.99 11.46
N PRO A 154 9.80 9.91 11.74
CA PRO A 154 9.62 8.65 11.02
C PRO A 154 8.25 8.01 11.28
N LEU A 155 7.66 8.16 12.47
CA LEU A 155 6.31 7.67 12.72
C LEU A 155 5.28 8.42 11.86
N ALA A 156 5.42 9.75 11.72
CA ALA A 156 4.54 10.53 10.85
C ALA A 156 4.64 10.07 9.38
N TRP A 157 5.86 9.81 8.88
CA TRP A 157 6.04 9.24 7.54
C TRP A 157 5.44 7.84 7.40
N SER A 158 5.61 6.99 8.42
CA SER A 158 5.04 5.65 8.45
C SER A 158 3.51 5.69 8.39
N MET A 159 2.88 6.51 9.22
CA MET A 159 1.42 6.67 9.26
C MET A 159 0.89 7.30 7.97
N GLY A 160 1.54 8.33 7.43
CA GLY A 160 1.13 8.97 6.19
C GLY A 160 1.14 8.01 4.98
N LEU A 161 2.18 7.19 4.86
CA LEU A 161 2.23 6.14 3.84
C LEU A 161 1.16 5.06 4.09
N ALA A 162 0.87 4.71 5.34
CA ALA A 162 -0.21 3.77 5.64
C ALA A 162 -1.60 4.31 5.27
N VAL A 163 -1.84 5.63 5.41
CA VAL A 163 -3.05 6.29 4.91
C VAL A 163 -3.13 6.18 3.38
N LEU A 164 -2.03 6.46 2.67
CA LEU A 164 -1.99 6.30 1.20
C LEU A 164 -2.20 4.85 0.77
N ALA A 165 -1.69 3.87 1.54
CA ALA A 165 -1.94 2.45 1.29
C ALA A 165 -3.43 2.12 1.40
N CYS A 166 -4.11 2.59 2.46
CA CYS A 166 -5.56 2.42 2.64
C CYS A 166 -6.37 3.13 1.54
N TYR A 167 -5.93 4.31 1.14
CA TYR A 167 -6.59 5.07 0.08
C TYR A 167 -6.37 4.44 -1.31
N SER A 168 -5.32 3.63 -1.47
CA SER A 168 -5.11 2.79 -2.66
C SER A 168 -6.02 1.57 -2.66
N ASN A 169 -6.15 0.91 -1.51
CA ASN A 169 -7.01 -0.25 -1.34
C ASN A 169 -7.52 -0.36 0.09
N LEU A 170 -8.85 -0.38 0.26
CA LEU A 170 -9.49 -0.43 1.57
C LEU A 170 -9.18 -1.71 2.37
N THR A 171 -8.74 -2.80 1.72
CA THR A 171 -8.27 -4.00 2.45
C THR A 171 -7.06 -3.71 3.35
N MET A 172 -6.28 -2.67 3.03
CA MET A 172 -5.13 -2.21 3.83
C MET A 172 -5.53 -1.59 5.17
N LEU A 173 -6.84 -1.42 5.46
CA LEU A 173 -7.31 -1.04 6.80
C LEU A 173 -6.86 -2.06 7.86
N THR A 174 -6.82 -3.34 7.51
CA THR A 174 -6.31 -4.40 8.39
C THR A 174 -4.83 -4.16 8.74
N TYR A 175 -4.02 -3.82 7.75
CA TYR A 175 -2.63 -3.42 7.94
C TYR A 175 -2.51 -2.14 8.79
N PHE A 176 -3.33 -1.13 8.55
CA PHE A 176 -3.29 0.13 9.30
C PHE A 176 -3.56 -0.08 10.80
N VAL A 177 -4.56 -0.90 11.14
CA VAL A 177 -4.83 -1.27 12.54
C VAL A 177 -3.67 -2.06 13.13
N ALA A 178 -3.14 -3.05 12.42
CA ALA A 178 -1.98 -3.81 12.87
C ALA A 178 -0.75 -2.91 13.10
N LEU A 179 -0.54 -1.91 12.24
CA LEU A 179 0.54 -0.94 12.37
C LEU A 179 0.43 -0.11 13.65
N ILE A 180 -0.78 0.34 14.01
CA ILE A 180 -1.03 1.08 15.27
C ILE A 180 -0.68 0.22 16.48
N VAL A 181 -1.10 -1.05 16.47
CA VAL A 181 -0.81 -2.01 17.54
C VAL A 181 0.69 -2.20 17.66
N VAL A 182 1.38 -2.52 16.55
CA VAL A 182 2.84 -2.74 16.55
C VAL A 182 3.59 -1.48 16.97
N ALA A 183 3.21 -0.29 16.51
CA ALA A 183 3.84 0.97 16.89
C ALA A 183 3.76 1.21 18.41
N ASN A 184 2.61 0.89 19.03
CA ASN A 184 2.46 0.97 20.48
C ASN A 184 3.27 -0.11 21.20
N LEU A 185 3.23 -1.36 20.74
CA LEU A 185 4.05 -2.44 21.31
C LEU A 185 5.55 -2.11 21.30
N LEU A 186 6.06 -1.53 20.21
CA LEU A 186 7.45 -1.10 20.11
C LEU A 186 7.85 -0.02 21.13
N MET A 187 6.89 0.78 21.61
CA MET A 187 7.13 1.77 22.66
C MET A 187 7.01 1.20 24.08
N LEU A 188 6.28 0.09 24.25
CA LEU A 188 5.94 -0.49 25.56
C LEU A 188 6.84 -1.67 25.96
N LEU A 189 7.17 -2.56 25.02
CA LEU A 189 7.92 -3.81 25.31
C LEU A 189 9.39 -3.62 25.71
N PRO A 190 10.17 -2.68 25.15
CA PRO A 190 11.61 -2.65 25.40
C PRO A 190 12.03 -1.85 26.65
N VAL A 191 11.11 -1.39 27.51
CA VAL A 191 11.47 -0.40 28.55
C VAL A 191 10.93 -0.75 29.94
N LYS A 192 11.82 -0.62 30.94
CA LYS A 192 11.50 -0.71 32.38
C LYS A 192 10.59 0.44 32.84
N GLU A 193 10.71 1.61 32.19
CA GLU A 193 9.88 2.80 32.42
C GLU A 193 9.45 3.45 31.10
N ILE A 194 8.16 3.70 30.95
CA ILE A 194 7.59 4.29 29.73
C ILE A 194 7.84 5.81 29.73
N ASN A 195 8.48 6.31 28.67
CA ASN A 195 8.54 7.76 28.43
C ASN A 195 7.16 8.27 28.01
N ARG A 196 6.34 8.66 29.00
CA ARG A 196 4.94 9.10 28.80
C ARG A 196 4.83 10.23 27.79
N ARG A 197 5.73 11.22 27.82
CA ARG A 197 5.68 12.37 26.89
C ARG A 197 5.88 11.93 25.43
N ARG A 198 6.82 11.02 25.18
CA ARG A 198 7.05 10.44 23.84
C ARG A 198 5.83 9.63 23.39
N TRP A 199 5.31 8.78 24.27
CA TRP A 199 4.15 7.93 23.97
C TRP A 199 2.89 8.75 23.66
N LEU A 200 2.59 9.79 24.44
CA LEU A 200 1.46 10.69 24.17
C LEU A 200 1.60 11.37 22.81
N ARG A 201 2.76 11.96 22.51
CA ARG A 201 2.96 12.65 21.22
C ARG A 201 2.92 11.69 20.03
N ALA A 202 3.40 10.45 20.20
CA ALA A 202 3.28 9.41 19.19
C ALA A 202 1.80 9.06 18.94
N ASN A 203 1.01 8.87 20.00
CA ASN A 203 -0.42 8.59 19.87
C ASN A 203 -1.24 9.76 19.35
N LEU A 204 -0.86 11.01 19.64
CA LEU A 204 -1.46 12.19 18.98
C LEU A 204 -1.17 12.20 17.47
N THR A 205 0.03 11.78 17.07
CA THR A 205 0.39 11.63 15.65
C THR A 205 -0.46 10.53 15.01
N ILE A 206 -0.61 9.38 15.67
CA ILE A 206 -1.44 8.26 15.21
C ILE A 206 -2.91 8.69 15.09
N LEU A 207 -3.43 9.38 16.11
CA LEU A 207 -4.80 9.89 16.14
C LEU A 207 -5.05 10.85 14.97
N PHE A 208 -4.13 11.80 14.75
CA PHE A 208 -4.21 12.73 13.63
C PHE A 208 -4.35 11.99 12.29
N PHE A 209 -3.47 11.04 11.98
CA PHE A 209 -3.55 10.28 10.72
C PHE A 209 -4.77 9.36 10.66
N SER A 210 -5.25 8.84 11.79
CA SER A 210 -6.47 8.04 11.86
C SER A 210 -7.70 8.88 11.53
N LEU A 211 -7.77 10.11 12.04
CA LEU A 211 -8.84 11.07 11.72
C LEU A 211 -8.79 11.51 10.25
N VAL A 212 -7.59 11.76 9.71
CA VAL A 212 -7.40 12.05 8.28
C VAL A 212 -7.88 10.88 7.44
N LEU A 213 -7.47 9.65 7.76
CA LEU A 213 -7.91 8.46 7.04
C LEU A 213 -9.42 8.31 7.11
N PHE A 214 -10.00 8.44 8.31
CA PHE A 214 -11.45 8.37 8.52
C PHE A 214 -12.18 9.40 7.64
N ALA A 215 -11.74 10.67 7.64
CA ALA A 215 -12.34 11.70 6.81
C ALA A 215 -12.26 11.38 5.30
N LEU A 216 -11.14 10.84 4.83
CA LEU A 216 -10.96 10.47 3.42
C LEU A 216 -11.83 9.29 3.00
N ILE A 217 -12.02 8.29 3.87
CA ILE A 217 -12.75 7.06 3.50
C ILE A 217 -14.21 7.05 3.94
N PHE A 218 -14.65 7.98 4.78
CA PHE A 218 -16.01 7.97 5.35
C PHE A 218 -17.09 7.90 4.27
N ALA A 219 -17.06 8.83 3.31
CA ALA A 219 -18.03 8.87 2.21
C ALA A 219 -17.96 7.61 1.31
N PRO A 220 -16.80 7.22 0.75
CA PRO A 220 -16.73 6.05 -0.12
C PRO A 220 -17.01 4.72 0.59
N LEU A 221 -16.64 4.59 1.87
CA LEU A 221 -16.97 3.42 2.67
C LEU A 221 -18.48 3.34 2.95
N SER A 222 -19.11 4.47 3.26
CA SER A 222 -20.57 4.54 3.44
C SER A 222 -21.31 4.17 2.16
N ALA A 223 -20.79 4.58 0.99
CA ALA A 223 -21.35 4.16 -0.30
C ALA A 223 -21.25 2.65 -0.50
N LEU A 224 -20.10 2.02 -0.21
CA LEU A 224 -19.94 0.56 -0.29
C LEU A 224 -20.91 -0.19 0.63
N ILE A 225 -21.10 0.30 1.85
CA ILE A 225 -22.04 -0.30 2.82
C ILE A 225 -23.48 -0.21 2.28
N ARG A 226 -23.88 0.96 1.77
CA ARG A 226 -25.23 1.19 1.25
C ARG A 226 -25.56 0.30 0.05
N GLU A 227 -24.60 0.13 -0.87
CA GLU A 227 -24.78 -0.71 -2.06
C GLU A 227 -24.58 -2.21 -1.76
N GLY A 228 -24.26 -2.58 -0.52
CA GLY A 228 -24.08 -3.99 -0.13
C GLY A 228 -22.80 -4.63 -0.70
N GLU A 229 -21.85 -3.84 -1.18
CA GLU A 229 -20.63 -4.29 -1.86
C GLU A 229 -19.59 -4.94 -0.93
N LEU A 230 -19.86 -4.98 0.38
CA LEU A 230 -19.06 -5.70 1.38
C LEU A 230 -19.56 -7.14 1.58
N TYR A 231 -20.20 -7.73 0.56
CA TYR A 231 -20.84 -9.05 0.61
C TYR A 231 -19.87 -10.23 0.65
N TYR A 232 -18.58 -10.01 0.37
CA TYR A 232 -17.55 -11.04 0.48
C TYR A 232 -17.01 -11.12 1.92
N GLY A 233 -17.33 -12.24 2.58
CA GLY A 233 -17.06 -12.48 4.00
C GLY A 233 -18.35 -12.98 4.63
N GLY A 234 -18.32 -14.15 5.25
CA GLY A 234 -19.59 -14.76 5.62
C GLY A 234 -20.30 -14.04 6.78
N THR A 235 -21.61 -14.22 6.84
CA THR A 235 -22.51 -13.49 7.75
C THR A 235 -22.64 -14.10 9.14
N ARG A 236 -22.16 -15.34 9.32
CA ARG A 236 -22.33 -16.15 10.54
C ARG A 236 -21.08 -16.32 11.42
N GLY A 237 -20.00 -15.56 11.18
CA GLY A 237 -18.72 -15.68 11.91
C GLY A 237 -17.68 -16.61 11.25
N VAL A 238 -16.46 -16.66 11.77
CA VAL A 238 -15.34 -17.36 11.08
C VAL A 238 -15.60 -18.86 10.94
N LEU A 239 -15.99 -19.57 12.00
CA LEU A 239 -16.19 -21.02 11.95
C LEU A 239 -17.36 -21.43 11.02
N PRO A 240 -18.58 -20.87 11.12
CA PRO A 240 -19.72 -21.32 10.34
C PRO A 240 -19.68 -20.92 8.86
N ASN A 241 -18.77 -20.02 8.49
CA ASN A 241 -18.61 -19.57 7.10
C ASN A 241 -17.37 -20.18 6.41
N THR A 242 -16.49 -20.85 7.17
CA THR A 242 -15.26 -21.46 6.63
C THR A 242 -15.37 -22.99 6.55
N PHE A 243 -16.25 -23.60 7.36
CA PHE A 243 -16.56 -25.03 7.41
C PHE A 243 -18.07 -25.22 7.28
#